data_AF-A0A8H3I9C9-F1
#
_entry.id   AF-A0A8H3I9C9-F1
#
_cell.length_a   1.000
_cell.length_b   1.000
_cell.length_c   1.000
_cell.angle_alpha   90.00
_cell.angle_beta   90.00
_cell.angle_gamma   90.00
#
_symmetry.space_group_name_H-M   'P 1'
#
loop_
_entity.id
_entity.type
_entity.pdbx_description
1 polymer ?
#
loop_
_entity_poly.entity_id
_entity_poly.type
_entity_poly.pdbx_seq_one_letter_code
_entity_poly.pdbx_strand_id
1 'polypeptide(L)'
;MRKSDSPPIQISLLNVSTGRCSVLLLLTLILAVRVLAYPPTGGSGCVDWWTWADTLAPGVGYEFETEDLQFFNRFCNTVQKTDAFIRKVVGGIGGPQWALTADASLTHRGEVGVLVAEIILDGLSLQVGSVDAENTAENAAYDIFTWDPASKNGQQIEVQDSPYGTWTISTPNRRPTLGFIWYPQVTAPLPLQCIQDLILQAVAGTRSWLLPEQPGTNFIAVKKEFFQSPRTGMSPDDVTQDMLGFFSVVLSYAKSSDKLKDNQSPKHLTSIMPRTDFTTMFNLIRHSVPVPLYPLIKILACYEETSSGLEIDEEWCTGDVDDPKPTNAMDDSFFDVGRDDGEGDLYIWEWMNSIQYYQYPDALTLFDHRFGSQLGGRGPRMEYVTYTAVRAPLWEFRDLININTAAFKQFTQGAMGVVVYYHDAYKRALGLASPV
;
A
#
# COMPACT_ATOMS: atom_id res chain seq x y z
N MET A 1 0.95 36.62 25.30
CA MET A 1 1.18 36.79 23.85
C MET A 1 2.37 37.71 23.65
N ARG A 2 3.55 37.15 23.33
CA ARG A 2 4.69 37.91 22.77
C ARG A 2 4.99 37.26 21.42
N LYS A 3 4.95 38.05 20.34
CA LYS A 3 5.36 37.59 19.01
C LYS A 3 6.87 37.38 19.01
N SER A 4 7.29 36.19 18.59
CA SER A 4 8.69 35.85 18.32
C SER A 4 8.96 36.19 16.86
N ASP A 5 9.54 37.36 16.60
CA ASP A 5 10.07 37.71 15.29
C ASP A 5 11.52 37.20 15.21
N SER A 6 11.72 36.02 14.63
CA SER A 6 13.05 35.57 14.24
C SER A 6 13.38 36.13 12.85
N PRO A 7 14.53 36.80 12.66
CA PRO A 7 14.89 37.35 11.37
C PRO A 7 15.27 36.23 10.39
N PRO A 8 15.12 36.44 9.07
CA PRO A 8 15.57 35.47 8.07
C PRO A 8 17.11 35.36 8.12
N ILE A 9 17.60 34.13 8.10
CA ILE A 9 19.03 33.86 7.92
C ILE A 9 19.35 34.09 6.44
N GLN A 10 20.06 35.19 6.14
CA GLN A 10 20.67 35.40 4.83
C GLN A 10 22.11 34.86 4.85
N ILE A 11 22.41 33.87 4.01
CA ILE A 11 23.78 33.41 3.77
C ILE A 11 24.24 33.99 2.44
N SER A 12 25.27 34.83 2.48
CA SER A 12 25.97 35.34 1.29
C SER A 12 27.32 34.63 1.18
N LEU A 13 27.56 33.92 0.09
CA LEU A 13 28.86 33.30 -0.18
C LEU A 13 29.67 34.17 -1.14
N LEU A 14 30.81 34.64 -0.67
CA LEU A 14 31.75 35.45 -1.44
C LEU A 14 32.85 34.54 -2.02
N ASN A 15 33.04 34.55 -3.34
CA ASN A 15 34.18 33.88 -3.94
C ASN A 15 35.45 34.73 -3.71
N VAL A 16 36.29 34.29 -2.77
CA VAL A 16 37.47 35.03 -2.29
C VAL A 16 38.55 35.22 -3.36
N SER A 17 38.51 34.45 -4.46
CA SER A 17 39.49 34.56 -5.55
C SER A 17 39.08 35.56 -6.64
N THR A 18 37.80 35.91 -6.75
CA THR A 18 37.28 36.73 -7.86
C THR A 18 36.47 37.96 -7.43
N GLY A 19 36.11 38.08 -6.14
CA GLY A 19 35.41 39.26 -5.61
C GLY A 19 34.01 39.48 -6.18
N ARG A 20 33.38 38.46 -6.80
CA ARG A 20 32.03 38.53 -7.38
C ARG A 20 31.09 37.51 -6.74
N CYS A 21 29.84 37.92 -6.48
CA CYS A 21 28.74 37.01 -6.15
C CYS A 21 28.42 36.15 -7.37
N SER A 22 28.54 34.83 -7.25
CA SER A 22 28.20 33.88 -8.33
C SER A 22 26.97 33.07 -7.91
N VAL A 23 25.93 33.08 -8.75
CA VAL A 23 24.63 32.41 -8.53
C VAL A 23 24.66 30.92 -8.93
N LEU A 24 25.81 30.40 -9.35
CA LEU A 24 25.88 29.06 -9.93
C LEU A 24 26.65 28.07 -9.04
N LEU A 25 26.07 27.69 -7.89
CA LEU A 25 26.55 26.52 -7.12
C LEU A 25 25.48 26.01 -6.13
N LEU A 26 24.31 25.60 -6.63
CA LEU A 26 23.29 24.93 -5.80
C LEU A 26 23.20 23.41 -6.02
N LEU A 27 23.97 22.84 -6.96
CA LEU A 27 23.83 21.42 -7.33
C LEU A 27 24.78 20.46 -6.60
N THR A 28 25.87 20.94 -5.99
CA THR A 28 26.86 20.07 -5.34
C THR A 28 26.71 19.98 -3.81
N LEU A 29 25.91 20.85 -3.19
CA LEU A 29 25.75 20.88 -1.72
C LEU A 29 24.63 19.98 -1.18
N ILE A 30 23.71 19.50 -2.03
CA ILE A 30 22.62 18.60 -1.62
C ILE A 30 23.15 17.19 -1.27
N LEU A 31 24.31 16.79 -1.81
CA LEU A 31 24.91 15.49 -1.50
C LEU A 31 25.78 15.47 -0.22
N ALA A 32 26.11 16.62 0.38
CA ALA A 32 27.06 16.68 1.50
C ALA A 32 26.43 17.00 2.87
N VAL A 33 25.13 17.29 2.94
CA VAL A 33 24.41 17.45 4.23
C VAL A 33 23.86 16.10 4.68
N ARG A 34 24.75 15.11 4.85
CA ARG A 34 24.56 14.02 5.83
C ARG A 34 25.34 14.43 7.08
N VAL A 35 24.80 15.38 7.84
CA VAL A 35 25.34 15.77 9.14
C VAL A 35 24.25 15.58 10.18
N LEU A 36 24.37 14.46 10.91
CA LEU A 36 24.17 14.34 12.36
C LEU A 36 22.98 15.13 12.94
N ALA A 37 21.76 14.69 12.67
CA ALA A 37 20.62 14.99 13.54
C ALA A 37 20.47 13.82 14.53
N TYR A 38 21.02 13.98 15.73
CA TYR A 38 20.59 13.21 16.90
C TYR A 38 19.15 13.65 17.25
N PRO A 39 18.18 12.74 17.46
CA PRO A 39 16.88 13.17 17.94
C PRO A 39 16.99 13.57 19.43
N PRO A 40 16.32 14.65 19.85
CA PRO A 40 16.24 15.01 21.26
C PRO A 40 15.42 13.96 22.00
N THR A 41 16.01 13.37 23.04
CA THR A 41 15.31 12.57 24.03
C THR A 41 14.33 13.45 24.80
N GLY A 42 13.03 13.17 24.70
CA GLY A 42 12.02 13.71 25.61
C GLY A 42 10.84 14.37 24.91
N GLY A 43 9.84 13.55 24.54
CA GLY A 43 8.53 14.02 24.09
C GLY A 43 7.70 12.84 23.60
N SER A 44 6.53 12.64 24.22
CA SER A 44 5.52 11.65 23.88
C SER A 44 4.84 11.99 22.54
N GLY A 45 5.56 11.83 21.45
CA GLY A 45 5.04 11.85 20.10
C GLY A 45 5.27 10.48 19.48
N CYS A 46 4.26 9.95 18.79
CA CYS A 46 4.48 8.94 17.77
C CYS A 46 5.70 9.39 16.95
N VAL A 47 6.72 8.53 16.83
CA VAL A 47 7.87 8.88 16.02
C VAL A 47 7.39 8.89 14.57
N ASP A 48 7.00 10.07 14.10
CA ASP A 48 6.76 10.34 12.69
C ASP A 48 8.14 10.40 12.00
N TRP A 49 8.59 9.22 11.54
CA TRP A 49 9.82 9.00 10.77
C TRP A 49 9.77 9.59 9.34
N TRP A 50 9.03 10.68 9.09
CA TRP A 50 8.63 11.06 7.73
C TRP A 50 9.16 12.44 7.30
N THR A 51 10.47 12.58 7.12
CA THR A 51 11.02 13.62 6.24
C THR A 51 11.84 12.96 5.13
N TRP A 52 11.22 12.81 3.96
CA TRP A 52 11.82 12.21 2.77
C TRP A 52 12.57 13.28 1.98
N ALA A 53 13.84 13.06 1.70
CA ALA A 53 14.45 13.65 0.51
C ALA A 53 13.89 12.90 -0.70
N ASP A 54 13.43 13.60 -1.74
CA ASP A 54 13.08 13.03 -3.04
C ASP A 54 14.33 12.36 -3.65
N THR A 55 14.64 11.14 -3.24
CA THR A 55 15.71 10.35 -3.86
C THR A 55 15.14 9.59 -5.05
N LEU A 56 15.93 9.45 -6.12
CA LEU A 56 15.57 8.60 -7.26
C LEU A 56 15.80 7.10 -6.96
N ALA A 57 15.92 6.74 -5.67
CA ALA A 57 16.08 5.40 -5.16
C ALA A 57 14.82 5.05 -4.35
N PRO A 58 13.76 4.58 -5.01
CA PRO A 58 12.51 4.24 -4.35
C PRO A 58 12.70 3.18 -3.27
N GLY A 59 11.89 3.28 -2.24
CA GLY A 59 11.82 2.37 -1.11
C GLY A 59 11.05 1.09 -1.44
N VAL A 60 11.29 0.04 -0.66
CA VAL A 60 10.52 -1.21 -0.72
C VAL A 60 10.41 -1.84 0.67
N GLY A 61 9.18 -1.91 1.18
CA GLY A 61 8.88 -2.43 2.50
C GLY A 61 8.32 -3.85 2.42
N TYR A 62 8.51 -4.60 3.50
CA TYR A 62 7.93 -5.92 3.68
C TYR A 62 7.29 -6.00 5.05
N GLU A 63 6.20 -6.72 5.12
CA GLU A 63 5.49 -7.02 6.35
C GLU A 63 5.31 -8.54 6.41
N PHE A 64 5.54 -9.13 7.57
CA PHE A 64 5.26 -10.53 7.82
C PHE A 64 4.40 -10.61 9.08
N GLU A 65 3.11 -10.91 8.93
CA GLU A 65 2.20 -11.09 10.06
C GLU A 65 2.11 -12.58 10.42
N THR A 66 1.92 -12.95 11.69
CA THR A 66 1.68 -14.34 12.09
C THR A 66 0.71 -14.46 13.26
N GLU A 67 -0.23 -15.39 13.17
CA GLU A 67 -1.13 -15.72 14.29
C GLU A 67 -0.52 -16.73 15.27
N ASP A 68 0.60 -17.36 14.91
CA ASP A 68 1.25 -18.38 15.72
C ASP A 68 1.96 -17.79 16.95
N LEU A 69 2.22 -16.47 16.94
CA LEU A 69 2.84 -15.70 18.01
C LEU A 69 1.91 -14.58 18.47
N GLN A 70 1.43 -14.69 19.70
CA GLN A 70 0.45 -13.78 20.27
C GLN A 70 0.93 -13.17 21.58
N PHE A 71 0.44 -11.95 21.83
CA PHE A 71 0.64 -11.21 23.06
C PHE A 71 -0.70 -10.96 23.73
N PHE A 72 -0.79 -11.24 25.03
CA PHE A 72 -2.00 -11.07 25.81
C PHE A 72 -1.85 -10.02 26.92
N ASN A 73 -2.84 -9.15 27.06
CA ASN A 73 -2.98 -8.23 28.19
C ASN A 73 -4.44 -8.13 28.66
N ARG A 74 -4.71 -8.70 29.84
CA ARG A 74 -6.05 -8.69 30.48
C ARG A 74 -6.61 -7.29 30.78
N PHE A 75 -5.76 -6.26 30.85
CA PHE A 75 -6.19 -4.88 31.14
C PHE A 75 -6.66 -4.13 29.89
N CYS A 76 -6.28 -4.61 28.70
CA CYS A 76 -6.84 -4.19 27.42
C CYS A 76 -8.21 -4.86 27.22
N ASN A 77 -9.21 -4.41 27.97
CA ASN A 77 -10.52 -5.05 28.07
C ASN A 77 -11.57 -4.54 27.07
N THR A 78 -11.16 -3.83 26.01
CA THR A 78 -12.00 -3.48 24.86
C THR A 78 -11.19 -3.60 23.58
N VAL A 79 -11.87 -3.68 22.43
CA VAL A 79 -11.25 -3.67 21.10
C VAL A 79 -10.43 -2.40 20.90
N GLN A 80 -11.00 -1.23 21.19
CA GLN A 80 -10.32 0.06 21.02
C GLN A 80 -9.04 0.17 21.84
N LYS A 81 -9.01 -0.40 23.05
CA LYS A 81 -7.79 -0.44 23.87
C LYS A 81 -6.75 -1.39 23.31
N THR A 82 -7.17 -2.48 22.68
CA THR A 82 -6.28 -3.46 22.06
C THR A 82 -5.69 -2.87 20.77
N ASP A 83 -6.55 -2.33 19.90
CA ASP A 83 -6.19 -1.73 18.62
C ASP A 83 -5.27 -0.50 18.76
N ALA A 84 -5.28 0.18 19.91
CA ALA A 84 -4.35 1.26 20.21
C ALA A 84 -2.86 0.83 20.18
N PHE A 85 -2.58 -0.48 20.18
CA PHE A 85 -1.24 -1.06 20.13
C PHE A 85 -0.85 -1.63 18.77
N ILE A 86 -1.73 -1.54 17.77
CA ILE A 86 -1.37 -1.90 16.39
C ILE A 86 -0.16 -1.06 15.94
N ARG A 87 0.80 -1.71 15.27
CA ARG A 87 2.10 -1.19 14.81
C ARG A 87 3.03 -0.69 15.92
N LYS A 88 2.73 -0.94 17.19
CA LYS A 88 3.65 -0.60 18.29
C LYS A 88 4.77 -1.63 18.36
N VAL A 89 5.99 -1.15 18.58
CA VAL A 89 7.17 -2.02 18.68
C VAL A 89 7.05 -2.91 19.91
N VAL A 90 7.28 -4.21 19.71
CA VAL A 90 7.40 -5.20 20.76
C VAL A 90 8.85 -5.20 21.25
N GLY A 91 9.05 -4.88 22.53
CA GLY A 91 10.36 -4.68 23.12
C GLY A 91 11.22 -5.94 23.16
N GLY A 92 12.53 -5.76 23.01
CA GLY A 92 13.53 -6.81 23.20
C GLY A 92 13.92 -7.59 21.94
N ILE A 93 13.39 -7.24 20.77
CA ILE A 93 13.71 -7.88 19.49
C ILE A 93 13.49 -6.90 18.32
N GLY A 94 14.48 -6.80 17.43
CA GLY A 94 14.48 -5.87 16.30
C GLY A 94 15.91 -5.57 15.83
N GLY A 95 16.02 -4.82 14.74
CA GLY A 95 17.30 -4.40 14.17
C GLY A 95 17.24 -2.99 13.57
N PRO A 96 18.34 -2.53 12.94
CA PRO A 96 18.41 -1.17 12.39
C PRO A 96 17.42 -0.89 11.26
N GLN A 97 16.97 -1.92 10.54
CA GLN A 97 16.12 -1.83 9.35
C GLN A 97 14.85 -2.70 9.46
N TRP A 98 14.57 -3.23 10.66
CA TRP A 98 13.38 -4.02 10.90
C TRP A 98 12.96 -3.98 12.37
N ALA A 99 11.67 -4.17 12.63
CA ALA A 99 11.14 -4.26 13.98
C ALA A 99 10.11 -5.39 14.09
N LEU A 100 10.05 -6.02 15.28
CA LEU A 100 8.85 -6.77 15.68
C LEU A 100 7.84 -5.76 16.21
N THR A 101 6.67 -5.74 15.61
CA THR A 101 5.51 -4.95 16.00
C THR A 101 4.36 -5.87 16.39
N ALA A 102 3.33 -5.27 16.95
CA ALA A 102 2.08 -5.94 17.26
C ALA A 102 1.00 -5.50 16.28
N ASP A 103 0.13 -6.42 15.85
CA ASP A 103 -1.08 -6.12 15.08
C ASP A 103 -2.31 -6.77 15.72
N ALA A 104 -3.51 -6.45 15.22
CA ALA A 104 -4.74 -7.13 15.60
C ALA A 104 -4.83 -8.50 14.93
N SER A 105 -5.39 -9.48 15.65
CA SER A 105 -5.58 -10.84 15.14
C SER A 105 -6.33 -10.87 13.79
N LEU A 106 -5.81 -11.62 12.81
CA LEU A 106 -6.39 -11.72 11.46
C LEU A 106 -7.72 -12.50 11.46
N THR A 107 -7.78 -13.57 12.24
CA THR A 107 -8.95 -14.45 12.43
C THR A 107 -9.88 -13.95 13.52
N HIS A 108 -9.37 -13.16 14.47
CA HIS A 108 -10.15 -12.64 15.60
C HIS A 108 -10.02 -11.12 15.71
N ARG A 109 -10.26 -10.39 14.62
CA ARG A 109 -10.40 -8.93 14.72
C ARG A 109 -11.43 -8.60 15.79
N GLY A 110 -11.02 -7.80 16.77
CA GLY A 110 -11.83 -7.49 17.94
C GLY A 110 -11.68 -8.46 19.11
N GLU A 111 -10.71 -9.38 19.09
CA GLU A 111 -10.38 -10.13 20.30
C GLU A 111 -9.76 -9.19 21.33
N VAL A 112 -10.46 -9.09 22.45
CA VAL A 112 -10.12 -8.18 23.52
C VAL A 112 -8.85 -8.65 24.22
N GLY A 113 -7.82 -7.81 24.18
CA GLY A 113 -6.57 -8.00 24.89
C GLY A 113 -5.60 -8.96 24.23
N VAL A 114 -5.81 -9.33 22.96
CA VAL A 114 -4.90 -10.18 22.18
C VAL A 114 -4.35 -9.39 20.99
N LEU A 115 -3.03 -9.42 20.84
CA LEU A 115 -2.32 -8.95 19.66
C LEU A 115 -1.59 -10.12 19.01
N VAL A 116 -1.37 -10.04 17.71
CA VAL A 116 -0.51 -10.95 16.95
C VAL A 116 0.81 -10.26 16.63
N ALA A 117 1.82 -11.05 16.31
CA ALA A 117 3.12 -10.50 15.92
C ALA A 117 3.17 -10.15 14.43
N GLU A 118 3.86 -9.05 14.16
CA GLU A 118 4.15 -8.54 12.83
C GLU A 118 5.63 -8.18 12.76
N ILE A 119 6.31 -8.54 11.66
CA ILE A 119 7.67 -8.08 11.39
C ILE A 119 7.61 -7.11 10.24
N ILE A 120 8.05 -5.87 10.48
CA ILE A 120 8.14 -4.83 9.47
C ILE A 120 9.60 -4.69 9.06
N LEU A 121 9.90 -4.87 7.78
CA LEU A 121 11.14 -4.43 7.15
C LEU A 121 10.94 -3.01 6.63
N ASP A 122 11.79 -2.09 7.10
CA ASP A 122 11.58 -0.66 6.90
C ASP A 122 11.87 -0.25 5.45
N GLY A 123 10.81 -0.12 4.65
CA GLY A 123 10.89 0.32 3.25
C GLY A 123 11.43 1.72 3.04
N LEU A 124 11.60 2.48 4.11
CA LEU A 124 12.27 3.78 4.09
C LEU A 124 13.80 3.62 4.04
N SER A 125 14.31 2.61 4.71
CA SER A 125 15.74 2.29 4.75
C SER A 125 16.16 1.36 3.61
N LEU A 126 15.23 0.58 3.07
CA LEU A 126 15.47 -0.45 2.05
C LEU A 126 15.09 0.06 0.67
N GLN A 127 15.99 -0.07 -0.30
CA GLN A 127 15.81 0.47 -1.65
C GLN A 127 15.54 -0.63 -2.67
N VAL A 128 14.72 -0.32 -3.68
CA VAL A 128 14.48 -1.20 -4.83
C VAL A 128 15.80 -1.54 -5.53
N GLY A 129 16.06 -2.83 -5.71
CA GLY A 129 17.28 -3.36 -6.33
C GLY A 129 18.48 -3.51 -5.41
N SER A 130 18.36 -3.12 -4.13
CA SER A 130 19.39 -3.38 -3.12
C SER A 130 19.28 -4.81 -2.55
N VAL A 131 20.41 -5.42 -2.22
CA VAL A 131 20.46 -6.71 -1.49
C VAL A 131 20.17 -6.56 0.01
N ASP A 132 20.07 -5.32 0.50
CA ASP A 132 19.87 -5.01 1.92
C ASP A 132 18.54 -5.56 2.44
N ALA A 133 17.49 -5.57 1.59
CA ALA A 133 16.19 -6.12 1.98
C ALA A 133 16.28 -7.62 2.28
N GLU A 134 16.97 -8.38 1.42
CA GLU A 134 17.15 -9.83 1.58
C GLU A 134 17.96 -10.16 2.84
N ASN A 135 19.05 -9.43 3.07
CA ASN A 135 19.89 -9.60 4.26
C ASN A 135 19.13 -9.20 5.53
N THR A 136 18.32 -8.15 5.48
CA THR A 136 17.48 -7.73 6.62
C THR A 136 16.42 -8.79 6.93
N ALA A 137 15.79 -9.37 5.91
CA ALA A 137 14.84 -10.46 6.07
C ALA A 137 15.48 -11.71 6.70
N GLU A 138 16.69 -12.09 6.25
CA GLU A 138 17.46 -13.19 6.81
C GLU A 138 17.83 -12.95 8.28
N ASN A 139 18.26 -11.74 8.62
CA ASN A 139 18.59 -11.36 9.99
C ASN A 139 17.35 -11.40 10.89
N ALA A 140 16.21 -10.86 10.43
CA ALA A 140 14.96 -10.91 11.19
C ALA A 140 14.52 -12.37 11.45
N ALA A 141 14.62 -13.24 10.43
CA ALA A 141 14.33 -14.67 10.58
C ALA A 141 15.25 -15.36 11.59
N TYR A 142 16.55 -15.07 11.53
CA TYR A 142 17.55 -15.59 12.46
C TYR A 142 17.29 -15.14 13.90
N ASP A 143 16.96 -13.86 14.10
CA ASP A 143 16.72 -13.29 15.41
C ASP A 143 15.43 -13.85 16.04
N ILE A 144 14.36 -14.02 15.27
CA ILE A 144 13.12 -14.67 15.72
C ILE A 144 13.39 -16.13 16.11
N PHE A 145 14.16 -16.85 15.28
CA PHE A 145 14.51 -18.24 15.55
C PHE A 145 15.35 -18.38 16.82
N THR A 146 16.28 -17.46 17.06
CA THR A 146 17.20 -17.45 18.21
C THR A 146 16.49 -16.97 19.49
N TRP A 147 15.57 -16.03 19.37
CA TRP A 147 14.74 -15.55 20.48
C TRP A 147 13.85 -16.65 21.06
N ASP A 148 13.42 -17.61 20.22
CA ASP A 148 12.65 -18.80 20.58
C ASP A 148 11.44 -18.49 21.49
N PRO A 149 10.41 -17.78 20.97
CA PRO A 149 9.28 -17.34 21.77
C PRO A 149 8.49 -18.49 22.40
N ALA A 150 8.57 -19.70 21.85
CA ALA A 150 7.99 -20.89 22.47
C ALA A 150 8.58 -21.20 23.85
N SER A 151 9.90 -20.98 24.04
CA SER A 151 10.56 -21.14 25.34
C SER A 151 10.21 -20.02 26.34
N LYS A 152 9.58 -18.95 25.86
CA LYS A 152 9.22 -17.74 26.60
C LYS A 152 7.72 -17.60 26.83
N ASN A 153 6.92 -18.63 26.52
CA ASN A 153 5.49 -18.62 26.80
C ASN A 153 5.23 -18.30 28.29
N GLY A 154 4.31 -17.37 28.55
CA GLY A 154 4.00 -16.86 29.88
C GLY A 154 4.95 -15.77 30.41
N GLN A 155 6.05 -15.46 29.70
CA GLN A 155 6.91 -14.34 30.08
C GLN A 155 6.28 -13.00 29.70
N GLN A 156 6.60 -12.00 30.51
CA GLN A 156 6.21 -10.61 30.27
C GLN A 156 7.05 -10.00 29.16
N ILE A 157 6.43 -9.19 28.32
CA ILE A 157 7.05 -8.42 27.25
C ILE A 157 6.49 -6.99 27.22
N GLU A 158 7.34 -6.04 26.86
CA GLU A 158 6.92 -4.65 26.69
C GLU A 158 6.36 -4.46 25.29
N VAL A 159 5.25 -3.73 25.19
CA VAL A 159 4.77 -3.18 23.92
C VAL A 159 4.83 -1.67 24.08
N GLN A 160 5.43 -1.01 23.09
CA GLN A 160 5.71 0.42 23.12
C GLN A 160 4.45 1.22 23.47
N ASP A 161 4.63 2.24 24.32
CA ASP A 161 3.59 3.16 24.76
C ASP A 161 2.40 2.51 25.50
N SER A 162 2.58 1.33 26.12
CA SER A 162 1.51 0.66 26.91
C SER A 162 1.29 1.26 28.30
N PRO A 163 0.22 2.05 28.54
CA PRO A 163 -0.19 2.43 29.89
C PRO A 163 -0.77 1.27 30.71
N TYR A 164 -1.05 0.12 30.09
CA TYR A 164 -1.71 -1.03 30.71
C TYR A 164 -0.73 -2.08 31.23
N GLY A 165 0.54 -1.71 31.38
CA GLY A 165 1.62 -2.58 31.84
C GLY A 165 2.16 -3.51 30.74
N THR A 166 2.90 -4.54 31.17
CA THR A 166 3.52 -5.53 30.30
C THR A 166 2.48 -6.49 29.73
N TRP A 167 2.69 -6.87 28.48
CA TRP A 167 1.97 -7.94 27.80
C TRP A 167 2.59 -9.28 28.17
N THR A 168 1.91 -10.38 27.86
CA THR A 168 2.42 -11.75 28.10
C THR A 168 2.48 -12.48 26.77
N ILE A 169 3.57 -13.19 26.47
CA ILE A 169 3.62 -14.08 25.31
C ILE A 169 2.67 -15.25 25.58
N SER A 170 1.54 -15.32 24.86
CA SER A 170 0.50 -16.33 25.08
C SER A 170 0.65 -17.54 24.16
N THR A 171 1.22 -17.35 22.97
CA THR A 171 1.54 -18.42 22.01
C THR A 171 2.91 -18.17 21.37
N PRO A 172 3.59 -19.20 20.84
CA PRO A 172 3.18 -20.61 20.83
C PRO A 172 3.53 -21.35 22.15
N ASN A 173 2.93 -22.51 22.36
CA ASN A 173 3.29 -23.42 23.48
C ASN A 173 4.43 -24.39 23.14
N ARG A 174 4.78 -24.50 21.85
CA ARG A 174 5.83 -25.38 21.33
C ARG A 174 6.50 -24.73 20.15
N ARG A 175 7.79 -24.98 20.00
CA ARG A 175 8.54 -24.52 18.83
C ARG A 175 8.08 -25.29 17.59
N PRO A 176 7.59 -24.62 16.54
CA PRO A 176 7.25 -25.30 15.29
C PRO A 176 8.53 -25.86 14.64
N THR A 177 8.46 -27.08 14.11
CA THR A 177 9.63 -27.74 13.48
C THR A 177 10.12 -26.98 12.24
N LEU A 178 9.22 -26.34 11.50
CA LEU A 178 9.52 -25.58 10.27
C LEU A 178 9.56 -24.06 10.50
N GLY A 179 9.39 -23.58 11.73
CA GLY A 179 9.18 -22.16 12.05
C GLY A 179 7.71 -21.75 12.01
N PHE A 180 7.46 -20.48 12.30
CA PHE A 180 6.11 -19.90 12.24
C PHE A 180 5.65 -19.74 10.80
N ILE A 181 4.34 -19.84 10.59
CA ILE A 181 3.72 -19.49 9.31
C ILE A 181 3.43 -17.99 9.32
N TRP A 182 3.91 -17.29 8.29
CA TRP A 182 3.75 -15.86 8.12
C TRP A 182 2.93 -15.56 6.87
N TYR A 183 2.18 -14.48 6.95
CA TYR A 183 1.38 -13.88 5.89
C TYR A 183 2.13 -12.66 5.37
N PRO A 184 2.92 -12.80 4.29
CA PRO A 184 3.73 -11.70 3.82
C PRO A 184 2.91 -10.66 3.06
N GLN A 185 3.32 -9.40 3.19
CA GLN A 185 2.84 -8.28 2.37
C GLN A 185 4.06 -7.49 1.87
N VAL A 186 3.93 -6.85 0.70
CA VAL A 186 5.01 -6.09 0.07
C VAL A 186 4.50 -4.70 -0.26
N THR A 187 5.17 -3.64 0.19
CA THR A 187 4.86 -2.27 -0.22
C THR A 187 5.94 -1.74 -1.17
N ALA A 188 5.57 -1.37 -2.38
CA ALA A 188 6.50 -0.84 -3.39
C ALA A 188 5.82 0.20 -4.30
N PRO A 189 6.58 1.18 -4.83
CA PRO A 189 6.06 2.06 -5.86
C PRO A 189 6.05 1.34 -7.21
N LEU A 190 4.90 1.29 -7.89
CA LEU A 190 4.81 0.77 -9.26
C LEU A 190 3.95 1.69 -10.14
N PRO A 191 4.34 1.97 -11.39
CA PRO A 191 3.50 2.70 -12.35
C PRO A 191 2.18 2.00 -12.61
N LEU A 192 1.14 2.76 -13.00
CA LEU A 192 -0.21 2.23 -13.26
C LEU A 192 -0.20 1.16 -14.35
N GLN A 193 0.57 1.32 -15.43
CA GLN A 193 0.70 0.26 -16.43
C GLN A 193 1.28 -1.07 -15.90
N CYS A 194 2.11 -1.03 -14.86
CA CYS A 194 2.66 -2.25 -14.25
C CYS A 194 1.58 -2.95 -13.42
N ILE A 195 0.69 -2.17 -12.79
CA ILE A 195 -0.50 -2.70 -12.13
C ILE A 195 -1.47 -3.34 -13.11
N GLN A 196 -1.64 -2.75 -14.30
CA GLN A 196 -2.41 -3.38 -15.37
C GLN A 196 -1.87 -4.78 -15.70
N ASP A 197 -0.56 -4.90 -15.88
CA ASP A 197 0.08 -6.18 -16.19
C ASP A 197 -0.08 -7.21 -15.06
N LEU A 198 0.06 -6.79 -13.80
CA LEU A 198 -0.21 -7.65 -12.64
C LEU A 198 -1.67 -8.12 -12.58
N ILE A 199 -2.64 -7.24 -12.86
CA ILE A 199 -4.06 -7.61 -12.91
C ILE A 199 -4.33 -8.58 -14.05
N LEU A 200 -3.74 -8.37 -15.24
CA LEU A 200 -3.84 -9.32 -16.37
C LEU A 200 -3.27 -10.70 -15.99
N GLN A 201 -2.12 -10.73 -15.32
CA GLN A 201 -1.56 -11.98 -14.81
C GLN A 201 -2.48 -12.65 -13.79
N ALA A 202 -3.07 -11.90 -12.87
CA ALA A 202 -3.99 -12.41 -11.87
C ALA A 202 -5.23 -13.04 -12.53
N VAL A 203 -5.88 -12.34 -13.47
CA VAL A 203 -7.03 -12.85 -14.23
C VAL A 203 -6.67 -14.09 -15.04
N ALA A 204 -5.46 -14.15 -15.59
CA ALA A 204 -4.96 -15.32 -16.32
C ALA A 204 -4.53 -16.49 -15.41
N GLY A 205 -4.61 -16.36 -14.07
CA GLY A 205 -4.12 -17.37 -13.13
C GLY A 205 -2.60 -17.56 -13.17
N THR A 206 -1.85 -16.56 -13.63
CA THR A 206 -0.40 -16.59 -13.69
C THR A 206 0.20 -16.28 -12.32
N ARG A 207 1.18 -17.08 -11.90
CA ARG A 207 1.87 -16.91 -10.61
C ARG A 207 2.84 -15.73 -10.64
N SER A 208 2.83 -14.94 -9.58
CA SER A 208 3.79 -13.85 -9.32
C SER A 208 4.06 -13.76 -7.82
N TRP A 209 5.25 -13.29 -7.42
CA TRP A 209 5.57 -13.03 -6.01
C TRP A 209 4.81 -11.84 -5.40
N LEU A 210 4.17 -11.02 -6.24
CA LEU A 210 3.32 -9.91 -5.85
C LEU A 210 1.82 -10.22 -6.02
N LEU A 211 1.47 -11.47 -6.31
CA LEU A 211 0.09 -11.93 -6.40
C LEU A 211 -0.16 -13.09 -5.43
N PRO A 212 -1.42 -13.29 -4.99
CA PRO A 212 -1.82 -14.47 -4.24
C PRO A 212 -1.52 -15.75 -5.00
N GLU A 213 -1.35 -16.87 -4.29
CA GLU A 213 -1.19 -18.19 -4.92
C GLU A 213 -2.41 -18.55 -5.78
N GLN A 214 -3.60 -18.15 -5.31
CA GLN A 214 -4.85 -18.22 -6.04
C GLN A 214 -5.39 -16.79 -6.15
N PRO A 215 -5.06 -16.06 -7.23
CA PRO A 215 -5.60 -14.71 -7.42
C PRO A 215 -7.13 -14.79 -7.38
N GLY A 216 -7.73 -14.00 -6.49
CA GLY A 216 -9.18 -14.01 -6.29
C GLY A 216 -9.94 -13.56 -7.54
N THR A 217 -11.24 -13.81 -7.58
CA THR A 217 -12.14 -13.46 -8.68
C THR A 217 -12.51 -11.97 -8.75
N ASN A 218 -11.89 -11.13 -7.93
CA ASN A 218 -12.25 -9.71 -7.79
C ASN A 218 -11.41 -8.80 -8.69
N PHE A 219 -10.41 -9.35 -9.39
CA PHE A 219 -9.63 -8.61 -10.36
C PHE A 219 -10.38 -8.43 -11.67
N ILE A 220 -10.53 -7.18 -12.08
CA ILE A 220 -11.13 -6.82 -13.37
C ILE A 220 -10.07 -6.14 -14.22
N ALA A 221 -9.68 -6.82 -15.30
CA ALA A 221 -8.75 -6.28 -16.28
C ALA A 221 -9.51 -5.47 -17.33
N VAL A 222 -9.58 -4.15 -17.15
CA VAL A 222 -10.09 -3.24 -18.17
C VAL A 222 -9.17 -3.30 -19.38
N LYS A 223 -9.76 -3.46 -20.57
CA LYS A 223 -9.04 -3.49 -21.85
C LYS A 223 -9.41 -2.30 -22.72
N LYS A 224 -8.66 -2.08 -23.81
CA LYS A 224 -8.90 -0.96 -24.73
C LYS A 224 -10.29 -1.02 -25.35
N GLU A 225 -10.77 -2.23 -25.60
CA GLU A 225 -12.06 -2.53 -26.22
C GLU A 225 -13.24 -2.06 -25.35
N PHE A 226 -13.06 -1.91 -24.03
CA PHE A 226 -14.10 -1.35 -23.15
C PHE A 226 -14.41 0.13 -23.48
N PHE A 227 -13.50 0.80 -24.21
CA PHE A 227 -13.64 2.17 -24.66
C PHE A 227 -14.21 2.28 -26.08
N GLN A 228 -14.69 1.19 -26.69
CA GLN A 228 -15.25 1.24 -28.04
C GLN A 228 -16.59 2.00 -28.10
N SER A 229 -17.34 2.06 -27.00
CA SER A 229 -18.60 2.81 -26.96
C SER A 229 -18.32 4.31 -27.12
N PRO A 230 -19.03 5.01 -28.04
CA PRO A 230 -18.91 6.46 -28.19
C PRO A 230 -19.25 7.24 -26.91
N ARG A 231 -20.00 6.63 -25.99
CA ARG A 231 -20.39 7.24 -24.70
C ARG A 231 -19.20 7.43 -23.74
N THR A 232 -18.10 6.72 -23.95
CA THR A 232 -16.87 6.93 -23.17
C THR A 232 -16.15 8.23 -23.56
N GLY A 233 -16.49 8.81 -24.71
CA GLY A 233 -15.84 10.01 -25.24
C GLY A 233 -14.40 9.78 -25.72
N MET A 234 -13.94 8.53 -25.79
CA MET A 234 -12.59 8.13 -26.21
C MET A 234 -12.67 7.01 -27.24
N SER A 235 -11.64 6.87 -28.07
CA SER A 235 -11.46 5.66 -28.88
C SER A 235 -10.49 4.68 -28.20
N PRO A 236 -10.55 3.38 -28.48
CA PRO A 236 -9.57 2.39 -27.98
C PRO A 236 -8.10 2.75 -28.25
N ASP A 237 -7.84 3.50 -29.33
CA ASP A 237 -6.51 3.94 -29.72
C ASP A 237 -5.96 5.06 -28.81
N ASP A 238 -6.83 5.89 -28.26
CA ASP A 238 -6.47 6.98 -27.34
C ASP A 238 -6.14 6.48 -25.92
N VAL A 239 -6.54 5.24 -25.60
CA VAL A 239 -6.39 4.67 -24.27
C VAL A 239 -4.94 4.23 -24.03
N THR A 240 -4.34 4.82 -23.01
CA THR A 240 -2.97 4.49 -22.55
C THR A 240 -2.97 3.34 -21.55
N GLN A 241 -1.81 2.70 -21.36
CA GLN A 241 -1.68 1.61 -20.38
C GLN A 241 -1.88 2.09 -18.93
N ASP A 242 -1.50 3.32 -18.60
CA ASP A 242 -1.74 3.90 -17.27
C ASP A 242 -3.25 4.10 -17.01
N MET A 243 -4.01 4.48 -18.05
CA MET A 243 -5.48 4.54 -17.95
C MET A 243 -6.06 3.16 -17.68
N LEU A 244 -5.63 2.13 -18.43
CA LEU A 244 -6.08 0.76 -18.19
C LEU A 244 -5.79 0.33 -16.75
N GLY A 245 -4.56 0.55 -16.26
CA GLY A 245 -4.19 0.21 -14.88
C GLY A 245 -5.04 0.91 -13.83
N PHE A 246 -5.27 2.21 -13.98
CA PHE A 246 -6.14 2.96 -13.08
C PHE A 246 -7.58 2.43 -13.09
N PHE A 247 -8.17 2.28 -14.28
CA PHE A 247 -9.57 1.85 -14.41
C PHE A 247 -9.76 0.39 -13.99
N SER A 248 -8.78 -0.49 -14.20
CA SER A 248 -8.81 -1.86 -13.69
C SER A 248 -8.88 -1.92 -12.17
N VAL A 249 -8.06 -1.12 -11.47
CA VAL A 249 -8.12 -1.04 -10.00
C VAL A 249 -9.46 -0.47 -9.56
N VAL A 250 -9.88 0.68 -10.09
CA VAL A 250 -11.16 1.30 -9.71
C VAL A 250 -12.33 0.34 -9.92
N LEU A 251 -12.38 -0.35 -11.06
CA LEU A 251 -13.48 -1.25 -11.39
C LEU A 251 -13.44 -2.54 -10.55
N SER A 252 -12.25 -3.05 -10.20
CA SER A 252 -12.07 -4.17 -9.26
C SER A 252 -12.70 -3.88 -7.90
N TYR A 253 -12.48 -2.67 -7.36
CA TYR A 253 -13.11 -2.22 -6.12
C TYR A 253 -14.61 -1.98 -6.29
N ALA A 254 -15.03 -1.27 -7.35
CA ALA A 254 -16.42 -0.87 -7.54
C ALA A 254 -17.36 -2.06 -7.76
N LYS A 255 -17.00 -3.04 -8.61
CA LYS A 255 -17.83 -4.23 -8.86
C LYS A 255 -17.70 -5.31 -7.77
N SER A 256 -16.89 -5.07 -6.74
CA SER A 256 -16.75 -5.98 -5.60
C SER A 256 -17.24 -5.34 -4.29
N SER A 257 -17.87 -4.17 -4.35
CA SER A 257 -18.25 -3.44 -3.13
C SER A 257 -19.28 -4.20 -2.28
N ASP A 258 -20.17 -4.96 -2.93
CA ASP A 258 -21.17 -5.84 -2.34
C ASP A 258 -20.58 -7.11 -1.69
N LYS A 259 -19.34 -7.48 -2.05
CA LYS A 259 -18.63 -8.62 -1.47
C LYS A 259 -17.98 -8.29 -0.13
N LEU A 260 -17.95 -7.01 0.25
CA LEU A 260 -17.44 -6.59 1.54
C LEU A 260 -18.38 -7.10 2.63
N LYS A 261 -17.87 -7.88 3.59
CA LYS A 261 -18.69 -8.32 4.72
C LYS A 261 -18.75 -7.21 5.77
N ASP A 262 -19.77 -7.26 6.61
CA ASP A 262 -19.96 -6.36 7.74
C ASP A 262 -18.67 -6.13 8.51
N ASN A 263 -18.37 -4.86 8.83
CA ASN A 263 -17.22 -4.47 9.63
C ASN A 263 -15.84 -4.81 9.01
N GLN A 264 -15.77 -5.00 7.69
CA GLN A 264 -14.52 -5.17 6.97
C GLN A 264 -14.05 -3.89 6.29
N SER A 265 -12.74 -3.72 6.22
CA SER A 265 -12.11 -2.66 5.41
C SER A 265 -12.19 -3.04 3.92
N PRO A 266 -12.48 -2.08 3.01
CA PRO A 266 -12.39 -2.29 1.56
C PRO A 266 -11.05 -2.85 1.09
N LYS A 267 -9.97 -2.72 1.88
CA LYS A 267 -8.66 -3.32 1.59
C LYS A 267 -8.71 -4.82 1.29
N HIS A 268 -9.72 -5.52 1.80
CA HIS A 268 -9.87 -6.97 1.63
C HIS A 268 -10.53 -7.36 0.30
N LEU A 269 -10.96 -6.39 -0.51
CA LEU A 269 -11.61 -6.66 -1.80
C LEU A 269 -10.62 -7.09 -2.88
N THR A 270 -9.37 -6.65 -2.78
CA THR A 270 -8.29 -6.96 -3.74
C THR A 270 -6.97 -7.06 -3.01
N SER A 271 -6.12 -7.97 -3.48
CA SER A 271 -4.77 -8.14 -2.94
C SER A 271 -3.76 -7.13 -3.51
N ILE A 272 -4.14 -6.29 -4.49
CA ILE A 272 -3.38 -5.12 -4.93
C ILE A 272 -4.07 -3.89 -4.34
N MET A 273 -3.53 -3.38 -3.24
CA MET A 273 -4.10 -2.24 -2.52
C MET A 273 -3.31 -0.96 -2.79
N PRO A 274 -3.95 0.14 -3.23
CA PRO A 274 -3.28 1.42 -3.35
C PRO A 274 -3.01 2.01 -1.96
N ARG A 275 -1.74 2.37 -1.71
CA ARG A 275 -1.33 3.17 -0.54
C ARG A 275 -1.37 4.66 -0.84
N THR A 276 -1.16 5.03 -2.09
CA THR A 276 -1.45 6.38 -2.63
C THR A 276 -2.94 6.54 -2.84
N ASP A 277 -3.51 7.71 -2.50
CA ASP A 277 -4.95 7.95 -2.66
C ASP A 277 -5.39 7.99 -4.14
N PHE A 278 -6.67 7.71 -4.39
CA PHE A 278 -7.20 7.60 -5.76
C PHE A 278 -7.24 8.93 -6.49
N THR A 279 -7.46 10.05 -5.79
CA THR A 279 -7.40 11.40 -6.37
C THR A 279 -6.02 11.68 -6.95
N THR A 280 -4.97 11.32 -6.22
CA THR A 280 -3.57 11.47 -6.66
C THR A 280 -3.25 10.58 -7.84
N MET A 281 -3.70 9.32 -7.85
CA MET A 281 -3.51 8.44 -9.02
C MET A 281 -4.26 8.94 -10.25
N PHE A 282 -5.51 9.40 -10.09
CA PHE A 282 -6.31 9.94 -11.19
C PHE A 282 -5.66 11.18 -11.81
N ASN A 283 -5.00 12.02 -11.01
CA ASN A 283 -4.26 13.18 -11.50
C ASN A 283 -3.18 12.84 -12.54
N LEU A 284 -2.65 11.61 -12.55
CA LEU A 284 -1.68 11.16 -13.55
C LEU A 284 -2.29 11.00 -14.94
N ILE A 285 -3.59 10.69 -15.04
CA ILE A 285 -4.26 10.35 -16.30
C ILE A 285 -5.39 11.32 -16.68
N ARG A 286 -5.83 12.19 -15.76
CA ARG A 286 -7.04 13.03 -15.90
C ARG A 286 -7.13 13.83 -17.19
N HIS A 287 -5.99 14.28 -17.73
CA HIS A 287 -5.95 15.11 -18.94
C HIS A 287 -6.41 14.35 -20.18
N SER A 288 -6.37 13.02 -20.12
CA SER A 288 -6.80 12.11 -21.17
C SER A 288 -8.23 11.60 -20.99
N VAL A 289 -8.93 11.99 -19.92
CA VAL A 289 -10.29 11.52 -19.59
C VAL A 289 -11.30 12.66 -19.87
N PRO A 290 -12.03 12.64 -21.00
CA PRO A 290 -12.82 13.78 -21.46
C PRO A 290 -14.23 13.86 -20.87
N VAL A 291 -14.68 12.81 -20.18
CA VAL A 291 -16.02 12.69 -19.60
C VAL A 291 -15.94 12.59 -18.07
N PRO A 292 -17.02 12.90 -17.33
CA PRO A 292 -17.03 12.73 -15.88
C PRO A 292 -16.77 11.27 -15.47
N LEU A 293 -15.99 11.09 -14.40
CA LEU A 293 -15.51 9.77 -13.97
C LEU A 293 -16.63 8.77 -13.69
N TYR A 294 -17.68 9.15 -12.94
CA TYR A 294 -18.74 8.22 -12.58
C TYR A 294 -19.51 7.66 -13.80
N PRO A 295 -20.03 8.49 -14.73
CA PRO A 295 -20.58 8.00 -15.99
C PRO A 295 -19.65 7.08 -16.79
N LEU A 296 -18.35 7.39 -16.81
CA LEU A 296 -17.36 6.53 -17.49
C LEU A 296 -17.27 5.16 -16.81
N ILE A 297 -17.13 5.10 -15.49
CA ILE A 297 -17.07 3.83 -14.75
C ILE A 297 -18.35 3.00 -14.97
N LYS A 298 -19.54 3.62 -15.00
CA LYS A 298 -20.79 2.91 -15.33
C LYS A 298 -20.73 2.24 -16.71
N ILE A 299 -20.16 2.91 -17.71
CA ILE A 299 -20.00 2.34 -19.05
C ILE A 299 -18.95 1.23 -19.06
N LEU A 300 -17.81 1.43 -18.40
CA LEU A 300 -16.75 0.41 -18.33
C LEU A 300 -17.21 -0.84 -17.58
N ALA A 301 -18.06 -0.69 -16.56
CA ALA A 301 -18.65 -1.80 -15.81
C ALA A 301 -19.53 -2.72 -16.66
N CYS A 302 -20.04 -2.24 -17.79
CA CYS A 302 -20.87 -3.02 -18.71
C CYS A 302 -20.16 -4.18 -19.37
N TYR A 303 -18.83 -4.18 -19.36
CA TYR A 303 -18.08 -5.16 -20.12
C TYR A 303 -17.48 -6.20 -19.19
N GLU A 304 -17.49 -7.45 -19.66
CA GLU A 304 -16.73 -8.54 -19.11
C GLU A 304 -16.03 -9.32 -20.22
N GLU A 305 -14.94 -10.00 -19.86
CA GLU A 305 -14.22 -10.86 -20.78
C GLU A 305 -14.61 -12.31 -20.52
N THR A 306 -15.09 -12.98 -21.56
CA THR A 306 -15.40 -14.41 -21.54
C THR A 306 -14.45 -15.18 -22.45
N SER A 307 -14.57 -16.51 -22.48
CA SER A 307 -13.86 -17.32 -23.46
C SER A 307 -14.25 -17.02 -24.92
N SER A 308 -15.41 -16.40 -25.15
CA SER A 308 -15.92 -16.00 -26.48
C SER A 308 -15.42 -14.63 -26.92
N GLY A 309 -14.82 -13.86 -26.01
CA GLY A 309 -14.39 -12.48 -26.23
C GLY A 309 -15.11 -11.51 -25.29
N LEU A 310 -15.26 -10.28 -25.76
CA LEU A 310 -15.90 -9.20 -25.01
C LEU A 310 -17.43 -9.37 -25.03
N GLU A 311 -18.06 -9.40 -23.87
CA GLU A 311 -19.51 -9.52 -23.71
C GLU A 311 -20.06 -8.40 -22.80
N ILE A 312 -21.39 -8.27 -22.78
CA ILE A 312 -22.07 -7.38 -21.83
C ILE A 312 -22.29 -8.14 -20.54
N ASP A 313 -21.80 -7.58 -19.46
CA ASP A 313 -22.11 -8.02 -18.12
C ASP A 313 -23.55 -7.60 -17.77
N GLU A 314 -24.46 -8.58 -17.83
CA GLU A 314 -25.90 -8.40 -17.64
C GLU A 314 -26.28 -7.95 -16.22
N GLU A 315 -25.38 -8.11 -15.23
CA GLU A 315 -25.59 -7.59 -13.88
C GLU A 315 -25.59 -6.05 -13.89
N TRP A 316 -24.69 -5.46 -14.68
CA TRP A 316 -24.44 -4.02 -14.66
C TRP A 316 -25.16 -3.30 -15.80
N CYS A 317 -25.39 -3.98 -16.93
CA CYS A 317 -25.84 -3.34 -18.15
C CYS A 317 -26.84 -4.16 -18.97
N THR A 318 -27.56 -3.43 -19.82
CA THR A 318 -28.38 -3.98 -20.90
C THR A 318 -27.84 -3.49 -22.24
N GLY A 319 -28.47 -3.88 -23.34
CA GLY A 319 -28.04 -3.49 -24.68
C GLY A 319 -27.07 -4.50 -25.28
N ASP A 320 -26.10 -4.02 -26.04
CA ASP A 320 -25.09 -4.84 -26.70
C ASP A 320 -23.71 -4.19 -26.58
N VAL A 321 -22.70 -4.91 -27.07
CA VAL A 321 -21.27 -4.54 -27.00
C VAL A 321 -20.97 -3.19 -27.68
N ASP A 322 -21.75 -2.80 -28.69
CA ASP A 322 -21.55 -1.55 -29.45
C ASP A 322 -22.29 -0.35 -28.80
N ASP A 323 -23.46 -0.58 -28.20
CA ASP A 323 -24.24 0.43 -27.46
C ASP A 323 -24.65 -0.09 -26.06
N PRO A 324 -23.69 -0.21 -25.12
CA PRO A 324 -24.00 -0.63 -23.76
C PRO A 324 -24.88 0.40 -23.05
N LYS A 325 -25.83 -0.10 -22.25
CA LYS A 325 -26.79 0.71 -21.50
C LYS A 325 -26.69 0.36 -20.01
N PRO A 326 -25.93 1.14 -19.22
CA PRO A 326 -25.84 0.96 -17.78
C PRO A 326 -27.23 0.94 -17.14
N THR A 327 -27.44 -0.03 -16.25
CA THR A 327 -28.60 -0.07 -15.38
C THR A 327 -28.38 0.85 -14.16
N ASN A 328 -29.27 0.74 -13.18
CA ASN A 328 -29.12 1.42 -11.89
C ASN A 328 -28.31 0.59 -10.88
N ALA A 329 -27.83 -0.62 -11.23
CA ALA A 329 -27.11 -1.50 -10.30
C ALA A 329 -25.93 -0.79 -9.62
N MET A 330 -25.15 -0.01 -10.38
CA MET A 330 -24.06 0.79 -9.83
C MET A 330 -24.49 2.02 -9.02
N ASP A 331 -25.67 2.57 -9.29
CA ASP A 331 -26.22 3.69 -8.51
C ASP A 331 -26.58 3.22 -7.09
N ASP A 332 -27.02 1.96 -6.98
CA ASP A 332 -27.40 1.31 -5.73
C ASP A 332 -26.22 0.55 -5.07
N SER A 333 -25.03 0.57 -5.67
CA SER A 333 -23.83 -0.09 -5.14
C SER A 333 -23.11 0.80 -4.12
N PHE A 334 -22.73 0.20 -3.00
CA PHE A 334 -22.02 0.88 -1.91
C PHE A 334 -21.07 -0.07 -1.17
N PHE A 335 -20.15 0.50 -0.40
CA PHE A 335 -19.37 -0.19 0.61
C PHE A 335 -20.15 -0.14 1.93
N ASP A 336 -20.58 -1.32 2.41
CA ASP A 336 -21.30 -1.46 3.67
C ASP A 336 -20.33 -1.42 4.87
N VAL A 337 -20.70 -0.66 5.90
CA VAL A 337 -19.92 -0.52 7.13
C VAL A 337 -20.27 -1.62 8.13
N GLY A 338 -21.51 -2.12 8.09
CA GLY A 338 -22.06 -3.09 9.04
C GLY A 338 -22.00 -2.63 10.50
N ARG A 339 -21.85 -1.32 10.77
CA ARG A 339 -21.75 -0.74 12.11
C ARG A 339 -22.95 0.18 12.38
N ASP A 340 -23.59 -0.01 13.53
CA ASP A 340 -24.61 0.90 14.08
C ASP A 340 -23.98 2.19 14.67
N ASP A 341 -22.89 2.70 14.09
CA ASP A 341 -22.21 3.91 14.57
C ASP A 341 -22.74 5.20 13.94
N GLY A 342 -23.69 5.09 13.00
CA GLY A 342 -24.34 6.22 12.34
C GLY A 342 -23.51 6.88 11.24
N GLU A 343 -22.29 6.39 10.98
CA GLU A 343 -21.49 6.80 9.83
C GLU A 343 -21.83 5.86 8.68
N GLY A 344 -22.86 6.22 7.90
CA GLY A 344 -23.49 5.35 6.90
C GLY A 344 -22.58 4.82 5.78
N ASP A 345 -23.20 4.11 4.86
CA ASP A 345 -22.58 3.49 3.70
C ASP A 345 -21.92 4.52 2.77
N LEU A 346 -20.90 4.09 2.01
CA LEU A 346 -20.30 4.91 0.95
C LEU A 346 -20.72 4.38 -0.41
N TYR A 347 -21.48 5.18 -1.14
CA TYR A 347 -21.90 4.82 -2.48
C TYR A 347 -20.76 4.96 -3.48
N ILE A 348 -20.74 4.11 -4.52
CA ILE A 348 -19.72 4.19 -5.59
C ILE A 348 -19.75 5.55 -6.29
N TRP A 349 -20.92 6.15 -6.48
CA TRP A 349 -21.05 7.47 -7.10
C TRP A 349 -20.43 8.59 -6.24
N GLU A 350 -20.54 8.51 -4.92
CA GLU A 350 -19.92 9.46 -3.98
C GLU A 350 -18.39 9.36 -4.06
N TRP A 351 -17.88 8.13 -4.06
CA TRP A 351 -16.46 7.86 -4.23
C TRP A 351 -15.92 8.41 -5.55
N MET A 352 -16.54 8.09 -6.68
CA MET A 352 -16.10 8.59 -7.99
C MET A 352 -16.15 10.12 -8.09
N ASN A 353 -17.18 10.75 -7.52
CA ASN A 353 -17.28 12.20 -7.48
C ASN A 353 -16.18 12.82 -6.63
N SER A 354 -15.82 12.22 -5.49
CA SER A 354 -14.75 12.73 -4.64
C SER A 354 -13.40 12.77 -5.38
N ILE A 355 -13.10 11.74 -6.19
CA ILE A 355 -11.91 11.69 -7.07
C ILE A 355 -12.01 12.78 -8.15
N GLN A 356 -13.13 12.84 -8.86
CA GLN A 356 -13.36 13.78 -9.97
C GLN A 356 -13.23 15.25 -9.56
N TYR A 357 -13.71 15.58 -8.35
CA TYR A 357 -13.67 16.93 -7.79
C TYR A 357 -12.44 17.19 -6.91
N TYR A 358 -11.44 16.31 -6.97
CA TYR A 358 -10.15 16.45 -6.31
C TYR A 358 -10.26 16.63 -4.79
N GLN A 359 -11.21 15.94 -4.17
CA GLN A 359 -11.27 15.87 -2.72
C GLN A 359 -10.06 15.08 -2.22
N TYR A 360 -9.48 15.57 -1.12
CA TYR A 360 -8.31 14.96 -0.52
C TYR A 360 -8.50 14.85 1.01
N PRO A 361 -8.47 13.63 1.59
CA PRO A 361 -8.47 12.34 0.89
C PRO A 361 -9.73 12.11 0.04
N ASP A 362 -9.68 11.17 -0.93
CA ASP A 362 -10.91 10.70 -1.61
C ASP A 362 -11.83 9.97 -0.62
N ALA A 363 -13.11 9.81 -0.96
CA ALA A 363 -14.11 9.31 -0.03
C ALA A 363 -13.87 7.85 0.39
N LEU A 364 -13.29 7.00 -0.46
CA LEU A 364 -12.97 5.62 -0.08
C LEU A 364 -11.78 5.57 0.88
N THR A 365 -10.77 6.41 0.66
CA THR A 365 -9.68 6.60 1.61
C THR A 365 -10.21 7.08 2.97
N LEU A 366 -11.11 8.07 2.98
CA LEU A 366 -11.74 8.56 4.22
C LEU A 366 -12.59 7.48 4.90
N PHE A 367 -13.36 6.72 4.12
CA PHE A 367 -14.16 5.59 4.60
C PHE A 367 -13.29 4.52 5.28
N ASP A 368 -12.13 4.21 4.69
CA ASP A 368 -11.18 3.24 5.22
C ASP A 368 -10.48 3.70 6.51
N HIS A 369 -10.48 5.00 6.82
CA HIS A 369 -9.91 5.50 8.08
C HIS A 369 -10.57 4.87 9.31
N ARG A 370 -11.84 4.48 9.19
CA ARG A 370 -12.63 3.82 10.23
C ARG A 370 -12.18 2.38 10.52
N PHE A 371 -11.29 1.85 9.70
CA PHE A 371 -10.74 0.50 9.75
C PHE A 371 -9.20 0.47 9.78
N GLY A 372 -8.56 1.60 10.07
CA GLY A 372 -7.09 1.67 10.26
C GLY A 372 -6.32 2.41 9.17
N SER A 373 -7.00 3.09 8.23
CA SER A 373 -6.38 4.02 7.26
C SER A 373 -5.28 3.35 6.42
N GLN A 374 -5.59 2.22 5.80
CA GLN A 374 -4.65 1.49 4.95
C GLN A 374 -4.78 1.86 3.48
N LEU A 375 -6.00 1.81 2.93
CA LEU A 375 -6.29 2.21 1.55
C LEU A 375 -6.13 3.72 1.42
N GLY A 376 -5.26 4.15 0.50
CA GLY A 376 -4.92 5.57 0.33
C GLY A 376 -4.26 6.22 1.56
N GLY A 377 -3.90 5.44 2.59
CA GLY A 377 -3.44 5.94 3.88
C GLY A 377 -2.07 6.64 3.86
N ARG A 378 -1.38 6.67 2.71
CA ARG A 378 -0.17 7.48 2.49
C ARG A 378 -0.48 8.80 1.79
N GLY A 379 -1.75 9.11 1.54
CA GLY A 379 -2.17 10.35 0.90
C GLY A 379 -1.59 10.48 -0.51
N PRO A 380 -1.11 11.69 -0.88
CA PRO A 380 -0.63 11.95 -2.24
C PRO A 380 0.80 11.45 -2.44
N ARG A 381 1.36 10.71 -1.48
CA ARG A 381 2.73 10.23 -1.56
C ARG A 381 2.85 9.30 -2.76
N MET A 382 3.83 9.61 -3.60
CA MET A 382 4.32 8.79 -4.69
C MET A 382 5.84 8.76 -4.60
N GLU A 383 6.47 7.73 -5.16
CA GLU A 383 7.91 7.69 -5.33
C GLU A 383 8.24 7.69 -6.82
N TYR A 384 9.43 7.26 -7.20
CA TYR A 384 9.88 7.29 -8.58
C TYR A 384 10.15 5.89 -9.10
N VAL A 385 9.99 5.70 -10.41
CA VAL A 385 10.66 4.57 -11.08
C VAL A 385 12.17 4.78 -10.95
N THR A 386 12.89 3.74 -10.52
CA THR A 386 14.29 3.82 -10.07
C THR A 386 15.16 4.57 -11.08
N TYR A 387 15.87 5.61 -10.62
CA TYR A 387 16.75 6.47 -11.40
C TYR A 387 16.07 7.26 -12.53
N THR A 388 14.76 7.52 -12.41
CA THR A 388 14.01 8.35 -13.37
C THR A 388 13.19 9.42 -12.66
N ALA A 389 12.74 10.45 -13.40
CA ALA A 389 11.81 11.44 -12.89
C ALA A 389 10.33 11.00 -12.96
N VAL A 390 10.05 9.77 -13.39
CA VAL A 390 8.67 9.28 -13.52
C VAL A 390 8.13 8.90 -12.16
N ARG A 391 7.01 9.50 -11.78
CA ARG A 391 6.33 9.21 -10.52
C ARG A 391 5.59 7.87 -10.60
N ALA A 392 5.60 7.13 -9.51
CA ALA A 392 4.91 5.86 -9.36
C ALA A 392 4.11 5.87 -8.03
N PRO A 393 2.79 5.58 -8.07
CA PRO A 393 2.01 5.36 -6.86
C PRO A 393 2.58 4.22 -6.02
N LEU A 394 2.38 4.30 -4.71
CA LEU A 394 2.70 3.25 -3.74
C LEU A 394 1.57 2.23 -3.69
N TRP A 395 1.94 0.97 -3.74
CA TRP A 395 1.03 -0.18 -3.67
C TRP A 395 1.48 -1.11 -2.56
N GLU A 396 0.51 -1.74 -1.91
CA GLU A 396 0.72 -2.85 -0.99
C GLU A 396 0.11 -4.10 -1.61
N PHE A 397 0.93 -5.12 -1.78
CA PHE A 397 0.57 -6.44 -2.29
C PHE A 397 0.35 -7.36 -1.09
N ARG A 398 -0.85 -7.91 -0.99
CA ARG A 398 -1.34 -8.66 0.17
C ARG A 398 -1.76 -10.07 -0.22
N ASP A 399 -2.20 -10.85 0.77
CA ASP A 399 -2.71 -12.22 0.60
C ASP A 399 -1.75 -13.10 -0.22
N LEU A 400 -0.46 -12.82 -0.09
CA LEU A 400 0.59 -13.50 -0.81
C LEU A 400 0.79 -14.90 -0.22
N ILE A 401 1.51 -15.76 -0.94
CA ILE A 401 1.75 -17.13 -0.48
C ILE A 401 2.33 -17.14 0.93
N ASN A 402 1.70 -17.90 1.83
CA ASN A 402 2.18 -18.05 3.19
C ASN A 402 3.57 -18.68 3.19
N ILE A 403 4.44 -18.19 4.07
CA ILE A 403 5.83 -18.65 4.14
C ILE A 403 6.20 -19.03 5.57
N ASN A 404 7.16 -19.94 5.70
CA ASN A 404 7.77 -20.19 7.00
C ASN A 404 8.85 -19.14 7.30
N THR A 405 9.20 -18.93 8.59
CA THR A 405 10.30 -18.03 9.00
C THR A 405 11.58 -18.26 8.19
N ALA A 406 11.94 -19.51 7.90
CA ALA A 406 13.16 -19.85 7.15
C ALA A 406 13.15 -19.38 5.68
N ALA A 407 11.99 -19.04 5.13
CA ALA A 407 11.82 -18.62 3.74
C ALA A 407 11.79 -17.10 3.54
N PHE A 408 11.96 -16.30 4.61
CA PHE A 408 11.94 -14.83 4.55
C PHE A 408 12.85 -14.27 3.47
N LYS A 409 14.12 -14.67 3.45
CA LYS A 409 15.10 -14.23 2.44
C LYS A 409 14.65 -14.57 1.03
N GLN A 410 14.25 -15.81 0.79
CA GLN A 410 13.84 -16.28 -0.53
C GLN A 410 12.61 -15.51 -1.04
N PHE A 411 11.62 -15.31 -0.17
CA PHE A 411 10.42 -14.54 -0.49
C PHE A 411 10.78 -13.10 -0.84
N THR A 412 11.53 -12.41 0.02
CA THR A 412 11.97 -11.02 -0.21
C THR A 412 12.73 -10.88 -1.52
N GLN A 413 13.62 -11.83 -1.82
CA GLN A 413 14.38 -11.86 -3.07
C GLN A 413 13.48 -12.06 -4.30
N GLY A 414 12.49 -12.96 -4.22
CA GLY A 414 11.50 -13.18 -5.29
C GLY A 414 10.61 -11.96 -5.55
N ALA A 415 10.05 -11.37 -4.50
CA ALA A 415 9.23 -10.17 -4.58
C ALA A 415 10.02 -8.96 -5.09
N MET A 416 11.23 -8.72 -4.56
CA MET A 416 12.14 -7.69 -5.07
C MET A 416 12.43 -7.88 -6.56
N GLY A 417 12.67 -9.12 -7.00
CA GLY A 417 12.91 -9.43 -8.41
C GLY A 417 11.77 -8.99 -9.32
N VAL A 418 10.51 -9.18 -8.89
CA VAL A 418 9.33 -8.71 -9.65
C VAL A 418 9.25 -7.18 -9.66
N VAL A 419 9.50 -6.51 -8.53
CA VAL A 419 9.51 -5.03 -8.46
C VAL A 419 10.58 -4.46 -9.39
N VAL A 420 11.82 -4.96 -9.32
CA VAL A 420 12.93 -4.55 -10.19
C VAL A 420 12.59 -4.79 -11.66
N TYR A 421 12.01 -5.95 -11.98
CA TYR A 421 11.57 -6.28 -13.34
C TYR A 421 10.63 -5.19 -13.89
N TYR A 422 9.63 -4.76 -13.12
CA TYR A 422 8.70 -3.71 -13.56
C TYR A 422 9.37 -2.35 -13.71
N HIS A 423 10.25 -1.97 -12.80
CA HIS A 423 11.00 -0.72 -12.91
C HIS A 423 11.85 -0.71 -14.19
N ASP A 424 12.50 -1.83 -14.50
CA ASP A 424 13.33 -1.96 -15.70
C ASP A 424 12.50 -2.06 -16.99
N ALA A 425 11.39 -2.80 -16.97
CA ALA A 425 10.48 -2.89 -18.11
C ALA A 425 9.89 -1.53 -18.47
N TYR A 426 9.49 -0.76 -17.46
CA TYR A 426 8.97 0.59 -17.65
C TYR A 426 10.03 1.54 -18.22
N LYS A 427 11.26 1.53 -17.67
CA LYS A 427 12.38 2.31 -18.24
C LYS A 427 12.63 2.00 -19.71
N ARG A 428 12.66 0.71 -20.08
CA ARG A 428 12.83 0.28 -21.48
C ARG A 428 11.71 0.77 -22.38
N ALA A 429 10.45 0.71 -21.92
CA ALA A 429 9.31 1.22 -22.67
C ALA A 429 9.40 2.73 -22.97
N LEU A 430 10.06 3.49 -22.09
CA LEU A 430 10.36 4.91 -22.29
C LEU A 430 11.64 5.18 -23.09
N GLY A 431 12.36 4.15 -23.55
CA GLY A 431 13.66 4.31 -24.20
C GLY A 431 14.75 4.84 -23.26
N LEU A 432 14.57 4.71 -21.94
CA LEU A 432 15.57 5.09 -20.95
C LEU A 432 16.55 3.93 -20.73
N ALA A 433 17.84 4.21 -20.79
CA ALA A 433 18.87 3.19 -20.55
C ALA A 433 18.81 2.72 -19.08
N SER A 434 18.91 1.41 -18.86
CA SER A 434 19.20 0.90 -17.52
C SER A 434 20.62 1.33 -17.13
N PRO A 435 20.82 1.92 -15.94
CA PRO A 435 22.18 2.08 -15.42
C PRO A 435 22.79 0.68 -15.29
N VAL A 436 24.00 0.53 -15.86
CA VAL A 436 24.80 -0.70 -15.85
C VAL A 436 25.32 -0.97 -14.45
#